data_AF-A0A314UQE3-F1
#
_entry.id   AF-A0A314UQE3-F1
#
_cell.length_a   1.000
_cell.length_b   1.000
_cell.length_c   1.000
_cell.angle_alpha   90.00
_cell.angle_beta   90.00
_cell.angle_gamma   90.00
#
_symmetry.space_group_name_H-M   'P 1'
#
loop_
_entity.id
_entity.type
_entity.pdbx_description
1 polymer ?
#
loop_
_entity_poly.entity_id
_entity_poly.type
_entity_poly.pdbx_seq_one_letter_code
_entity_poly.pdbx_strand_id
1 'polypeptide(L)'
;MAADPSPRMLITNKGPCVRYIAWTPPLNGFWKLSFTGHYKYESKTASVGCIMRYHNAVFKAAFAQHVGMVSSFTRAQSTLFSRALEFAKREGVDYHEIEGNHPFVFRMMWGKSPELAL
;
A
#
# COMPACT_ATOMS: atom_id res chain seq x y z
N MET A 1 25.79 -1.78 18.09
CA MET A 1 25.37 -0.60 17.31
C MET A 1 24.13 -1.00 16.53
N ALA A 2 22.96 -0.48 16.87
CA ALA A 2 21.74 -0.77 16.13
C ALA A 2 21.83 -0.07 14.75
N ALA A 3 21.61 -0.82 13.67
CA ALA A 3 21.54 -0.25 12.34
C ALA A 3 20.41 0.78 12.28
N ASP A 4 20.69 1.97 11.76
CA ASP A 4 19.68 3.00 11.52
C ASP A 4 18.56 2.39 10.64
N PRO A 5 17.32 2.30 11.15
CA PRO A 5 16.20 1.73 10.41
C PRO A 5 15.68 2.67 9.32
N SER A 6 16.28 3.85 9.13
CA SER A 6 15.91 4.76 8.06
C SER A 6 16.25 4.13 6.70
N PRO A 7 15.26 3.91 5.81
CA PRO A 7 15.54 3.38 4.49
C PRO A 7 16.35 4.40 3.73
N ARG A 8 17.55 4.00 3.30
CA ARG A 8 18.46 4.79 2.47
C ARG A 8 17.73 5.18 1.19
N MET A 9 17.22 6.40 1.16
CA MET A 9 16.55 6.98 0.01
C MET A 9 17.63 7.36 -1.01
N LEU A 10 17.76 6.57 -2.07
CA LEU A 10 18.64 6.88 -3.19
C LEU A 10 17.89 7.83 -4.12
N ILE A 11 18.11 9.13 -3.94
CA ILE A 11 17.67 10.15 -4.91
C ILE A 11 18.62 10.06 -6.10
N THR A 12 18.18 9.48 -7.21
CA THR A 12 18.92 9.54 -8.47
C THR A 12 18.41 10.75 -9.24
N ASN A 13 19.30 11.65 -9.64
CA ASN A 13 18.94 12.95 -10.21
C ASN A 13 18.24 12.86 -11.60
N LYS A 14 17.96 11.66 -12.12
CA LYS A 14 17.32 11.41 -13.43
C LYS A 14 16.51 10.09 -13.51
N GLY A 15 16.11 9.47 -12.41
CA GLY A 15 15.44 8.15 -12.42
C GLY A 15 14.33 8.00 -11.38
N PRO A 16 13.49 6.94 -11.46
CA PRO A 16 12.48 6.68 -10.45
C PRO A 16 13.15 6.57 -9.09
N CYS A 17 12.56 7.19 -8.06
CA CYS A 17 13.00 7.04 -6.68
C CYS A 17 12.82 5.58 -6.27
N VAL A 18 13.90 4.80 -6.28
CA VAL A 18 13.89 3.40 -5.86
C VAL A 18 14.20 3.35 -4.37
N ARG A 19 13.15 3.15 -3.57
CA ARG A 19 13.30 2.84 -2.15
C ARG A 19 13.53 1.34 -2.01
N TYR A 20 14.74 0.94 -1.61
CA TYR A 20 14.98 -0.45 -1.21
C TYR A 20 14.20 -0.71 0.08
N ILE A 21 13.19 -1.56 -0.02
CA ILE A 21 12.42 -2.05 1.12
C ILE A 21 12.60 -3.56 1.11
N ALA A 22 13.40 -4.06 2.07
CA ALA A 22 13.50 -5.50 2.30
C ALA A 22 12.10 -6.00 2.65
N TRP A 23 11.64 -7.03 1.94
CA TRP A 23 10.34 -7.60 2.23
C TRP A 23 10.35 -8.26 3.61
N THR A 24 9.41 -7.85 4.46
CA THR A 24 9.19 -8.49 5.77
C THR A 24 8.09 -9.54 5.61
N PRO A 25 8.35 -10.83 5.88
CA PRO A 25 7.31 -11.84 5.82
C PRO A 25 6.22 -11.55 6.87
N PRO A 26 4.95 -11.83 6.56
CA PRO A 26 3.89 -11.84 7.58
C PRO A 26 4.08 -13.02 8.55
N LEU A 27 3.23 -13.08 9.58
CA LEU A 27 3.15 -14.25 10.47
C LEU A 27 3.02 -15.57 9.68
N ASN A 28 3.59 -16.65 10.22
CA ASN A 28 3.50 -17.97 9.59
C ASN A 28 2.05 -18.36 9.36
N GLY A 29 1.75 -18.83 8.14
CA GLY A 29 0.39 -19.19 7.74
C GLY A 29 -0.44 -18.03 7.15
N PHE A 30 0.03 -16.79 7.22
CA PHE A 30 -0.69 -15.63 6.73
C PHE A 30 -0.28 -15.28 5.29
N TRP A 31 -1.20 -14.62 4.60
CA TRP A 31 -0.93 -13.93 3.35
C TRP A 31 -0.66 -12.46 3.62
N LYS A 32 0.31 -11.89 2.90
CA LYS A 32 0.58 -10.46 2.90
C LYS A 32 0.04 -9.83 1.63
N LEU A 33 -0.87 -8.86 1.79
CA LEU A 33 -1.32 -7.95 0.74
C LEU A 33 -0.49 -6.67 0.82
N SER A 34 0.47 -6.51 -0.09
CA SER A 34 1.20 -5.24 -0.25
C SER A 34 0.51 -4.42 -1.35
N PHE A 35 0.06 -3.21 -1.04
CA PHE A 35 -0.55 -2.31 -2.02
C PHE A 35 0.11 -0.94 -2.05
N THR A 36 0.07 -0.31 -3.21
CA THR A 36 0.49 1.08 -3.42
C THR A 36 -0.46 1.74 -4.39
N GLY A 37 -0.39 3.06 -4.46
CA GLY A 37 -1.14 3.81 -5.44
C GLY A 37 -0.56 5.19 -5.64
N HIS A 38 -0.93 5.78 -6.76
CA HIS A 38 -0.50 7.10 -7.19
C HIS A 38 -1.72 7.96 -7.44
N TYR A 39 -1.64 9.23 -7.04
CA TYR A 39 -2.66 10.24 -7.33
C TYR A 39 -1.97 11.43 -7.97
N LYS A 40 -2.45 11.83 -9.14
CA LYS A 40 -1.94 12.97 -9.89
C LYS A 40 -2.84 14.18 -9.65
N TYR A 41 -2.32 15.24 -9.04
CA TYR A 41 -3.11 16.41 -8.65
C TYR A 41 -3.65 17.19 -9.84
N GLU A 42 -2.88 17.34 -10.92
CA GLU A 42 -3.30 18.18 -12.05
C GLU A 42 -4.48 17.56 -12.81
N SER A 43 -4.41 16.26 -13.08
CA SER A 43 -5.46 15.51 -13.79
C SER A 43 -6.53 14.93 -12.86
N LYS A 44 -6.34 15.02 -11.54
CA LYS A 44 -7.18 14.38 -10.52
C LYS A 44 -7.36 12.88 -10.76
N THR A 45 -6.37 12.20 -11.31
CA THR A 45 -6.46 10.77 -11.64
C THR A 45 -5.71 9.91 -10.62
N ALA A 46 -6.21 8.70 -10.39
CA ALA A 46 -5.60 7.74 -9.49
C ALA A 46 -5.33 6.38 -10.16
N SER A 47 -4.35 5.67 -9.64
CA SER A 47 -4.02 4.29 -10.05
C SER A 47 -3.56 3.48 -8.84
N VAL A 48 -3.93 2.20 -8.78
CA VAL A 48 -3.55 1.25 -7.73
C VAL A 48 -2.73 0.12 -8.32
N GLY A 49 -1.83 -0.43 -7.52
CA GLY A 49 -1.26 -1.75 -7.75
C GLY A 49 -1.14 -2.50 -6.43
N CYS A 50 -1.30 -3.82 -6.48
CA CYS A 50 -1.03 -4.67 -5.32
C CYS A 50 -0.45 -6.02 -5.72
N ILE A 51 0.18 -6.66 -4.75
CA ILE A 51 0.72 -8.01 -4.83
C ILE A 51 0.34 -8.77 -3.58
N MET A 52 -0.04 -10.04 -3.74
CA MET A 52 -0.35 -10.94 -2.66
C MET A 52 0.65 -12.09 -2.63
N ARG A 53 1.27 -12.27 -1.47
CA ARG A 53 2.32 -13.29 -1.25
C ARG A 53 2.05 -14.03 0.04
N TYR A 54 2.37 -15.32 0.07
CA TYR A 54 2.32 -16.11 1.30
C TYR A 54 3.52 -15.78 2.21
N HIS A 55 3.49 -16.26 3.45
CA HIS A 55 4.55 -16.00 4.45
C HIS A 55 5.96 -16.43 4.00
N ASN A 56 6.08 -17.33 3.03
CA ASN A 56 7.32 -17.79 2.42
C ASN A 56 7.61 -17.14 1.05
N ALA A 57 7.01 -15.98 0.77
CA ALA A 57 7.11 -15.20 -0.48
C ALA A 57 6.47 -15.84 -1.72
N VAL A 58 5.80 -16.99 -1.60
CA VAL A 58 5.09 -17.60 -2.73
C VAL A 58 4.04 -16.62 -3.26
N PHE A 59 4.18 -16.29 -4.54
CA PHE A 59 3.25 -15.44 -5.24
C PHE A 59 1.90 -16.15 -5.42
N LYS A 60 0.80 -15.44 -5.18
CA LYS A 60 -0.54 -15.91 -5.52
C LYS A 60 -1.14 -15.11 -6.67
N ALA A 61 -1.23 -13.80 -6.49
CA ALA A 61 -1.85 -12.92 -7.47
C ALA A 61 -1.36 -11.47 -7.31
N ALA A 62 -1.49 -10.69 -8.38
CA ALA A 62 -1.26 -9.24 -8.39
C ALA A 62 -2.18 -8.57 -9.39
N PHE A 63 -2.44 -7.27 -9.19
CA PHE A 63 -3.08 -6.45 -10.21
C PHE A 63 -2.53 -5.03 -10.20
N ALA A 64 -2.72 -4.36 -11.34
CA ALA A 64 -2.57 -2.92 -11.48
C ALA A 64 -3.78 -2.38 -12.23
N GLN A 65 -4.34 -1.27 -11.76
CA GLN A 65 -5.57 -0.71 -12.33
C GLN A 65 -5.55 0.82 -12.31
N HIS A 66 -6.02 1.41 -13.41
CA HIS A 66 -6.39 2.81 -13.44
C HIS A 66 -7.74 3.02 -12.73
N VAL A 67 -7.77 3.85 -11.70
CA VAL A 67 -8.99 4.13 -10.92
C VAL A 67 -9.84 5.21 -11.58
N GLY A 68 -9.25 6.05 -12.43
CA GLY A 68 -9.95 7.16 -13.07
C GLY A 68 -9.86 8.45 -12.29
N MET A 69 -10.77 9.39 -12.60
CA MET A 69 -10.85 10.67 -11.91
C MET A 69 -11.42 10.52 -10.50
N VAL A 70 -10.75 11.13 -9.52
CA VAL A 70 -11.16 11.12 -8.11
C VAL A 70 -11.08 12.55 -7.56
N SER A 71 -12.11 12.99 -6.84
CA SER A 71 -12.26 14.41 -6.47
C SER A 71 -11.24 14.92 -5.46
N SER A 72 -10.53 14.04 -4.75
CA SER A 72 -9.51 14.42 -3.77
C SER A 72 -8.50 13.30 -3.53
N PHE A 73 -7.32 13.67 -3.01
CA PHE A 73 -6.29 12.72 -2.57
C PHE A 73 -6.85 11.74 -1.53
N THR A 74 -7.57 12.23 -0.53
CA THR A 74 -8.21 11.39 0.51
C THR A 74 -9.13 10.33 -0.08
N ARG A 75 -10.03 10.72 -1.00
CA ARG A 75 -10.91 9.75 -1.68
C ARG A 75 -10.13 8.80 -2.56
N ALA A 76 -9.06 9.26 -3.22
CA ALA A 76 -8.18 8.38 -3.96
C ALA A 76 -7.61 7.31 -3.03
N GLN A 77 -7.00 7.68 -1.91
CA GLN A 77 -6.41 6.74 -0.96
C GLN A 77 -7.41 5.70 -0.43
N SER A 78 -8.61 6.13 0.00
CA SER A 78 -9.65 5.20 0.41
C SER A 78 -10.08 4.27 -0.73
N THR A 79 -10.22 4.78 -1.96
CA THR A 79 -10.60 3.97 -3.13
C THR A 79 -9.53 2.94 -3.47
N LEU A 80 -8.25 3.34 -3.49
CA LEU A 80 -7.10 2.46 -3.75
C LEU A 80 -7.08 1.30 -2.74
N PHE A 81 -7.29 1.61 -1.47
CA PHE A 81 -7.35 0.63 -0.40
C PHE A 81 -8.54 -0.33 -0.53
N SER A 82 -9.75 0.21 -0.76
CA SER A 82 -10.95 -0.62 -0.98
C SER A 82 -10.77 -1.59 -2.15
N ARG A 83 -10.16 -1.15 -3.26
CA ARG A 83 -9.85 -2.03 -4.40
C ARG A 83 -8.90 -3.16 -4.04
N ALA A 84 -7.86 -2.88 -3.25
CA ALA A 84 -6.93 -3.90 -2.80
C ALA A 84 -7.62 -4.94 -1.89
N LEU A 85 -8.53 -4.50 -1.01
CA LEU A 85 -9.33 -5.42 -0.17
C LEU A 85 -10.33 -6.25 -0.98
N GLU A 86 -11.02 -5.63 -1.94
CA GLU A 86 -11.92 -6.34 -2.86
C GLU A 86 -11.19 -7.46 -3.61
N PHE A 87 -9.97 -7.17 -4.06
CA PHE A 87 -9.10 -8.15 -4.70
C PHE A 87 -8.72 -9.29 -3.74
N ALA A 88 -8.24 -8.96 -2.54
CA ALA A 88 -7.92 -9.96 -1.52
C ALA A 88 -9.11 -10.88 -1.18
N LYS A 89 -10.32 -10.32 -1.09
CA LYS A 89 -11.55 -11.09 -0.87
C LYS A 89 -11.86 -12.03 -2.05
N ARG A 90 -11.70 -11.58 -3.30
CA ARG A 90 -11.94 -12.41 -4.49
C ARG A 90 -11.00 -13.59 -4.60
N GLU A 91 -9.77 -13.43 -4.12
CA GLU A 91 -8.75 -14.46 -4.10
C GLU A 91 -8.96 -15.52 -2.99
N GLY A 92 -10.02 -15.38 -2.18
CA GLY A 92 -10.48 -16.38 -1.22
C GLY A 92 -9.50 -16.60 -0.07
N VAL A 93 -9.01 -15.52 0.52
CA VAL A 93 -8.03 -15.58 1.61
C VAL A 93 -8.61 -15.02 2.90
N ASP A 94 -8.46 -15.77 3.99
CA ASP A 94 -9.08 -15.44 5.29
C ASP A 94 -8.13 -14.72 6.26
N TYR A 95 -6.81 -14.94 6.16
CA TYR A 95 -5.81 -14.37 7.07
C TYR A 95 -4.84 -13.46 6.33
N HIS A 96 -4.98 -12.15 6.57
CA HIS A 96 -4.20 -11.11 5.91
C HIS A 96 -3.41 -10.24 6.89
N GLU A 97 -2.12 -10.08 6.58
CA GLU A 97 -1.38 -8.89 6.98
C GLU A 97 -1.41 -7.90 5.82
N ILE A 98 -1.74 -6.63 6.10
CA ILE A 98 -1.81 -5.59 5.08
C ILE A 98 -0.63 -4.65 5.22
N GLU A 99 0.08 -4.45 4.12
CA GLU A 99 1.22 -3.55 4.02
C GLU A 99 0.96 -2.49 2.96
N GLY A 100 1.23 -1.22 3.29
CA GLY A 100 1.04 -0.10 2.37
C GLY A 100 1.79 1.15 2.81
N ASN A 101 1.94 2.11 1.90
CA ASN A 101 2.71 3.33 2.11
C ASN A 101 1.85 4.58 2.41
N HIS A 102 0.59 4.39 2.80
CA HIS A 102 -0.38 5.48 3.01
C HIS A 102 -0.81 5.57 4.48
N PRO A 103 -0.07 6.30 5.34
CA PRO A 103 -0.35 6.40 6.78
C PRO A 103 -1.77 6.89 7.10
N PHE A 104 -2.35 7.70 6.21
CA PHE A 104 -3.70 8.23 6.35
C PHE A 104 -4.76 7.12 6.36
N VAL A 105 -4.65 6.14 5.45
CA VAL A 105 -5.60 5.02 5.36
C VAL A 105 -5.58 4.20 6.65
N PHE A 106 -4.37 3.90 7.15
CA PHE A 106 -4.21 3.17 8.39
C PHE A 106 -4.75 3.97 9.58
N ARG A 107 -4.49 5.29 9.68
CA ARG A 107 -5.08 6.12 10.75
C ARG A 107 -6.61 6.08 10.74
N MET A 108 -7.23 6.17 9.56
CA MET A 108 -8.68 6.06 9.39
C MET A 108 -9.20 4.71 9.88
N MET A 109 -8.54 3.61 9.50
CA MET A 109 -8.95 2.26 9.92
C MET A 109 -8.84 2.04 11.43
N TRP A 110 -7.81 2.59 12.07
CA TRP A 110 -7.60 2.47 13.51
C TRP A 110 -8.45 3.46 14.33
N GLY A 111 -9.36 4.22 13.70
CA GLY A 111 -10.24 5.16 14.40
C GLY A 111 -9.53 6.37 14.99
N LYS A 112 -8.29 6.65 14.58
CA LYS A 112 -7.57 7.87 14.98
C LYS A 112 -7.85 8.96 13.95
N SER A 113 -8.92 9.73 14.17
CA SER A 113 -9.20 10.94 13.40
C SER A 113 -8.03 11.94 13.52
N PRO A 114 -7.67 12.66 12.44
CA PRO A 114 -6.61 13.67 12.48
C PRO A 114 -6.97 14.93 13.29
N GLU A 115 -8.16 14.99 13.89
CA GLU A 115 -8.67 16.18 14.59
C GLU A 115 -8.26 16.26 16.08
N LEU A 116 -7.51 15.29 16.61
CA LEU A 116 -7.09 15.26 18.03
C LEU A 116 -5.58 15.21 18.22
N ALA A 117 -4.81 15.81 17.31
CA ALA A 117 -3.39 16.05 17.49
C ALA A 117 -3.10 17.56 17.44
N LEU A 118 -3.59 18.28 18.44
CA LEU A 118 -3.10 19.58 18.89
C LEU A 118 -2.77 19.48 20.38
#